data_AF-A5L4H2-F1
#
_entry.id   AF-A5L4H2-F1
#
_cell.length_a   1.000
_cell.length_b   1.000
_cell.length_c   1.000
_cell.angle_alpha   90.00
_cell.angle_beta   90.00
_cell.angle_gamma   90.00
#
_symmetry.space_group_name_H-M   'P 1'
#
loop_
_entity.id
_entity.type
_entity.pdbx_description
1 polymer ?
#
loop_
_entity_poly.entity_id
_entity_poly.type
_entity_poly.pdbx_seq_one_letter_code
_entity_poly.pdbx_strand_id
1 'polypeptide(L)'
;MNCSRRNFLAGAGAVIFTTGVAGTAAVTSRKTLANVQEDGAKRYGMVHDETACIGCTACTEACREMNKVPEGVSRLEIIKSEPQGEYPNVDYRFTRNSCQHCDNAPCVMVCPTGAAGFVA
;
A
#
# COMPACT_ATOMS: atom_id res chain seq x y z
N MET A 1 -27.19 8.98 0.33
CA MET A 1 -27.56 8.02 -0.73
C MET A 1 -26.34 7.82 -1.62
N ASN A 2 -25.57 6.76 -1.39
CA ASN A 2 -24.32 6.54 -2.13
C ASN A 2 -24.58 5.52 -3.26
N CYS A 3 -24.95 6.02 -4.44
CA CYS A 3 -25.23 5.17 -5.59
C CYS A 3 -23.89 4.77 -6.24
N SER A 4 -23.35 3.61 -5.86
CA SER A 4 -22.14 3.08 -6.48
C SER A 4 -22.43 2.65 -7.93
N ARG A 5 -21.54 2.98 -8.87
CA ARG A 5 -21.59 2.55 -10.28
C ARG A 5 -21.85 1.03 -10.43
N ARG A 6 -21.48 0.22 -9.43
CA ARG A 6 -21.77 -1.23 -9.36
C ARG A 6 -23.26 -1.56 -9.27
N ASN A 7 -24.04 -0.84 -8.46
CA ASN A 7 -25.48 -1.11 -8.31
C ASN A 7 -26.26 -0.69 -9.55
N PHE A 8 -25.80 0.35 -10.25
CA PHE A 8 -26.40 0.80 -11.51
C PHE A 8 -26.19 -0.21 -12.64
N LEU A 9 -24.97 -0.73 -12.82
CA LEU A 9 -24.68 -1.74 -13.85
C LEU A 9 -25.31 -3.10 -13.55
N ALA A 10 -25.36 -3.52 -12.28
CA ALA A 10 -26.06 -4.74 -11.89
C ALA A 10 -27.57 -4.64 -12.12
N GLY A 11 -28.17 -3.48 -11.81
CA GLY A 11 -29.60 -3.21 -12.03
C GLY A 11 -29.96 -3.14 -13.52
N ALA A 12 -29.16 -2.45 -14.34
CA ALA A 12 -29.42 -2.32 -15.77
C ALA A 12 -29.15 -3.63 -16.56
N GLY A 13 -28.13 -4.40 -16.17
CA GLY A 13 -27.79 -5.66 -16.81
C GLY A 13 -28.84 -6.76 -16.60
N ALA A 14 -29.55 -6.74 -15.47
CA ALA A 14 -30.59 -7.73 -15.17
C ALA A 14 -31.84 -7.61 -16.08
N VAL A 15 -32.10 -6.42 -16.63
CA VAL A 15 -33.30 -6.17 -17.46
C VAL A 15 -33.15 -6.77 -18.87
N ILE A 16 -31.92 -6.82 -19.40
CA ILE A 16 -31.64 -7.27 -20.78
C ILE A 16 -31.81 -8.80 -20.94
N PHE A 17 -31.70 -9.58 -19.85
CA PHE A 17 -31.78 -11.05 -19.93
C PHE A 17 -33.18 -11.65 -19.81
N THR A 18 -34.24 -10.85 -19.61
CA THR A 18 -35.59 -11.38 -19.33
C THR A 18 -36.41 -11.75 -20.58
N THR A 19 -35.94 -11.47 -21.79
CA THR A 19 -36.67 -11.80 -23.04
C THR A 19 -36.11 -12.98 -23.83
N GLY A 20 -35.04 -13.65 -23.36
CA GLY A 20 -34.44 -14.81 -24.04
C GLY A 20 -34.50 -16.08 -23.21
N VAL A 21 -35.38 -17.02 -23.57
CA VAL A 21 -35.67 -18.30 -22.89
C VAL A 21 -34.54 -19.35 -23.03
N ALA A 22 -33.26 -18.97 -23.15
CA ALA A 22 -32.17 -19.91 -23.46
C ALA A 22 -30.85 -19.66 -22.70
N GLY A 23 -30.87 -18.99 -21.54
CA GLY A 23 -29.65 -18.59 -20.83
C GLY A 23 -29.39 -19.21 -19.45
N THR A 24 -30.33 -19.96 -18.87
CA THR A 24 -30.27 -20.32 -17.43
C THR A 24 -29.21 -21.35 -17.05
N ALA A 25 -28.60 -22.04 -18.02
CA ALA A 25 -27.65 -23.13 -17.73
C ALA A 25 -26.17 -22.71 -17.65
N ALA A 26 -25.79 -21.50 -18.11
CA ALA A 26 -24.36 -21.13 -18.24
C ALA A 26 -23.80 -20.30 -17.06
N VAL A 27 -24.63 -19.78 -16.15
CA VAL A 27 -24.18 -18.82 -15.12
C VAL A 27 -23.75 -19.51 -13.80
N THR A 28 -24.04 -20.80 -13.61
CA THR A 28 -23.73 -21.52 -12.36
C THR A 28 -22.37 -22.22 -12.35
N SER A 29 -21.58 -22.18 -13.44
CA SER A 29 -20.21 -22.71 -13.46
C SER A 29 -19.15 -21.63 -13.24
N ARG A 30 -19.20 -20.96 -12.08
CA ARG A 30 -17.98 -20.44 -11.44
C ARG A 30 -17.54 -21.47 -10.41
N LYS A 31 -16.94 -22.57 -10.86
CA LYS A 31 -16.04 -23.38 -10.03
C LYS A 31 -14.86 -22.48 -9.66
N THR A 32 -15.06 -21.73 -8.58
CA THR A 32 -14.12 -21.49 -7.48
C THR A 32 -12.63 -21.61 -7.84
N LEU A 33 -12.11 -20.68 -8.65
CA LEU A 33 -10.68 -20.33 -8.65
C LEU A 33 -10.35 -19.28 -7.59
N ALA A 34 -11.35 -18.80 -6.86
CA ALA A 34 -11.14 -18.07 -5.63
C ALA A 34 -11.00 -19.07 -4.48
N ASN A 35 -9.91 -19.82 -4.48
CA ASN A 35 -9.36 -20.35 -3.24
C ASN A 35 -8.73 -19.15 -2.51
N VAL A 36 -9.59 -18.25 -2.04
CA VAL A 36 -9.22 -17.21 -1.10
C VAL A 36 -9.10 -17.95 0.22
N GLN A 37 -7.88 -18.41 0.49
CA GLN A 37 -7.49 -18.89 1.79
C GLN A 37 -7.37 -17.69 2.72
N GLU A 38 -8.42 -17.42 3.47
CA GLU A 38 -8.50 -16.55 4.65
C GLU A 38 -8.45 -17.50 5.87
N ASP A 39 -7.64 -17.37 6.92
CA ASP A 39 -6.80 -16.27 7.40
C ASP A 39 -5.67 -16.79 8.32
N GLY A 40 -4.43 -16.70 7.85
CA GLY A 40 -3.30 -16.40 8.74
C GLY A 40 -3.09 -14.89 8.74
N ALA A 41 -2.70 -14.29 9.86
CA ALA A 41 -2.44 -12.85 9.93
C ALA A 41 -1.53 -12.41 8.76
N LYS A 42 -2.03 -11.48 7.93
CA LYS A 42 -1.32 -11.01 6.74
C LYS A 42 -0.04 -10.29 7.19
N ARG A 43 1.10 -10.71 6.67
CA ARG A 43 2.41 -10.11 6.97
C ARG A 43 2.71 -9.02 5.95
N TYR A 44 2.66 -7.77 6.38
CA TYR A 44 2.91 -6.62 5.52
C TYR A 44 4.41 -6.37 5.32
N GLY A 45 4.76 -5.93 4.12
CA GLY A 45 6.11 -5.47 3.78
C GLY A 45 6.03 -4.33 2.77
N MET A 46 7.00 -3.42 2.83
CA MET A 46 7.14 -2.30 1.90
C MET A 46 8.54 -2.36 1.29
N VAL A 47 8.62 -2.34 -0.03
CA VAL A 47 9.88 -2.29 -0.77
C VAL A 47 10.00 -0.92 -1.42
N HIS A 48 11.16 -0.28 -1.23
CA HIS A 48 11.52 0.96 -1.89
C HIS A 48 12.75 0.69 -2.76
N ASP A 49 12.59 0.84 -4.07
CA ASP A 49 13.69 0.70 -5.01
C ASP A 49 14.53 1.98 -5.04
N GLU A 50 15.73 1.91 -4.46
CA GLU A 50 16.67 3.03 -4.41
C GLU A 50 17.34 3.33 -5.76
N THR A 51 17.34 2.37 -6.70
CA THR A 51 17.93 2.55 -8.03
C THR A 51 17.03 3.37 -8.95
N ALA A 52 15.72 3.34 -8.72
CA ALA A 52 14.73 4.13 -9.44
C ALA A 52 14.38 5.45 -8.73
N CYS A 53 14.82 5.62 -7.48
CA CYS A 53 14.49 6.80 -6.69
C CYS A 53 15.25 8.03 -7.19
N ILE A 54 14.53 9.09 -7.53
CA ILE A 54 15.09 10.36 -8.05
C ILE A 54 15.17 11.47 -6.99
N GLY A 55 14.84 11.17 -5.73
CA GLY A 55 14.90 12.15 -4.64
C GLY A 55 13.83 13.25 -4.68
N CYS A 56 12.68 13.03 -5.33
CA CYS A 56 11.64 14.07 -5.52
C CYS A 56 10.84 14.44 -4.27
N THR A 57 11.06 13.77 -3.13
CA THR A 57 10.40 14.00 -1.83
C THR A 57 8.86 13.91 -1.80
N ALA A 58 8.20 13.55 -2.88
CA ALA A 58 6.74 13.42 -2.95
C ALA A 58 6.17 12.43 -1.91
N CYS A 59 6.90 11.34 -1.62
CA CYS A 59 6.49 10.39 -0.59
C CYS A 59 6.49 11.00 0.82
N THR A 60 7.43 11.92 1.09
CA THR A 60 7.53 12.63 2.38
C THR A 60 6.35 13.57 2.55
N GLU A 61 6.03 14.36 1.52
CA GLU A 61 4.88 15.28 1.53
C GLU A 61 3.55 14.53 1.70
N ALA A 62 3.33 13.47 0.90
CA ALA A 62 2.14 12.65 1.01
C ALA A 62 1.98 12.03 2.41
N CYS A 63 3.09 11.59 3.03
CA CYS A 63 3.07 11.08 4.40
C CYS A 63 2.65 12.16 5.41
N ARG A 64 3.20 13.38 5.28
CA ARG A 64 2.88 14.52 6.14
C ARG A 64 1.40 14.91 6.02
N GLU A 65 0.90 15.05 4.80
CA GLU A 65 -0.49 15.41 4.52
C GLU A 65 -1.46 14.37 5.09
N MET A 66 -1.26 13.09 4.72
CA MET A 66 -2.16 12.01 5.12
C MET A 66 -2.22 11.81 6.63
N ASN A 67 -1.08 11.99 7.33
CA ASN A 67 -0.98 11.78 8.77
C ASN A 67 -1.02 13.07 9.59
N LYS A 68 -1.20 14.23 8.96
CA LYS A 68 -1.20 15.56 9.60
C LYS A 68 0.01 15.76 10.51
N VAL A 69 1.19 15.42 10.00
CA VAL A 69 2.44 15.48 10.77
C VAL A 69 2.76 16.95 11.07
N PRO A 70 2.99 17.34 12.34
CA PRO A 70 3.27 18.72 12.68
C PRO A 70 4.64 19.19 12.13
N GLU A 71 4.83 20.50 12.12
CA GLU A 71 6.12 21.11 11.77
C GLU A 71 7.21 20.74 12.78
N GLY A 72 8.45 20.65 12.31
CA GLY A 72 9.62 20.32 13.13
C GLY A 72 9.85 18.82 13.39
N VAL A 73 8.94 17.94 12.97
CA VAL A 73 9.12 16.48 13.05
C VAL A 73 8.78 15.80 11.72
N SER A 74 9.35 14.62 11.49
CA SER A 74 9.04 13.79 10.32
C SER A 74 8.87 12.32 10.68
N ARG A 75 8.04 11.62 9.88
CA ARG A 75 7.86 10.15 9.93
C ARG A 75 8.67 9.42 8.85
N LEU A 76 9.10 10.15 7.83
CA LEU A 76 9.70 9.65 6.60
C LEU A 76 10.60 10.75 6.02
N GLU A 77 11.81 10.39 5.61
CA GLU A 77 12.75 11.29 4.97
C GLU A 77 13.46 10.60 3.81
N ILE A 78 13.85 11.37 2.79
CA ILE A 78 14.73 10.90 1.72
C ILE A 78 16.11 11.51 1.98
N ILE A 79 17.08 10.65 2.27
CA ILE A 79 18.46 11.04 2.51
C ILE A 79 19.21 10.99 1.18
N LYS A 80 19.75 12.13 0.77
CA LYS A 80 20.65 12.22 -0.38
C LYS A 80 22.08 11.94 0.08
N SER A 81 22.78 11.06 -0.62
CA SER A 81 24.19 10.77 -0.34
C SER A 81 25.11 11.93 -0.75
N GLU A 82 26.35 11.86 -0.29
CA GLU A 82 27.44 12.60 -0.93
C GLU A 82 27.60 12.20 -2.40
N PRO A 83 28.08 13.10 -3.26
CA PRO A 83 28.38 12.79 -4.66
C PRO A 83 29.39 11.64 -4.73
N GLN A 84 29.08 10.65 -5.56
CA GLN A 84 29.93 9.49 -5.80
C GLN A 84 30.55 9.60 -7.20
N GLY A 85 31.84 9.29 -7.32
CA GLY A 85 32.58 9.37 -8.58
C GLY A 85 33.21 10.74 -8.85
N GLU A 86 33.73 10.90 -10.07
CA GLU A 86 34.46 12.10 -10.50
C GLU A 86 33.89 12.61 -11.83
N TYR A 87 34.02 13.92 -12.08
CA TYR A 87 33.53 14.54 -13.31
C TYR A 87 34.12 13.85 -14.56
N PRO A 88 33.29 13.52 -15.59
CA PRO A 88 31.87 13.85 -15.76
C PRO A 88 30.87 12.82 -15.19
N ASN A 89 31.35 11.76 -14.55
CA ASN A 89 30.53 10.62 -14.09
C ASN A 89 30.28 10.70 -12.58
N VAL A 90 29.47 11.69 -12.17
CA VAL A 90 29.06 11.86 -10.76
C VAL A 90 27.64 11.36 -10.58
N ASP A 91 27.41 10.58 -9.53
CA ASP A 91 26.11 10.01 -9.19
C ASP A 91 25.72 10.29 -7.72
N TYR A 92 24.43 10.19 -7.41
CA TYR A 92 23.88 10.34 -6.06
C TYR A 92 22.95 9.17 -5.74
N ARG A 93 22.97 8.73 -4.49
CA ARG A 93 22.02 7.74 -3.98
C ARG A 93 20.97 8.41 -3.11
N PHE A 94 19.74 7.93 -3.23
CA PHE A 94 18.60 8.41 -2.47
C PHE A 94 18.02 7.27 -1.65
N THR A 95 18.23 7.34 -0.34
CA THR A 95 17.81 6.31 0.61
C THR A 95 16.57 6.76 1.36
N ARG A 96 15.57 5.89 1.44
CA ARG A 96 14.32 6.15 2.16
C ARG A 96 14.46 5.79 3.64
N ASN A 97 14.51 6.80 4.51
CA ASN A 97 14.60 6.60 5.95
C ASN A 97 13.22 6.72 6.61
N SER A 98 12.73 5.63 7.21
CA SER A 98 11.49 5.59 7.99
C SER A 98 11.45 4.35 8.89
N CYS A 99 10.43 4.23 9.74
CA CYS A 99 10.16 2.99 10.47
C CYS A 99 10.07 1.79 9.50
N GLN A 100 10.82 0.73 9.77
CA GLN A 100 10.87 -0.48 8.95
C GLN A 100 9.84 -1.53 9.36
N HIS A 101 9.04 -1.26 10.41
CA HIS A 101 8.05 -2.20 10.94
C HIS A 101 8.64 -3.60 11.20
N CYS A 102 9.78 -3.62 11.91
CA CYS A 102 10.54 -4.83 12.17
C CYS A 102 9.68 -5.92 12.84
N ASP A 103 9.86 -7.17 12.45
CA ASP A 103 9.22 -8.32 13.11
C ASP A 103 9.73 -8.49 14.55
N ASN A 104 11.04 -8.34 14.75
CA ASN A 104 11.65 -8.23 16.06
C ASN A 104 11.98 -6.75 16.36
N ALA A 105 11.00 -6.02 16.90
CA ALA A 105 11.10 -4.59 17.14
C ALA A 105 11.61 -4.25 18.55
N PRO A 106 12.86 -3.77 18.72
CA PRO A 106 13.39 -3.41 20.03
C PRO A 106 12.66 -2.22 20.67
N CYS A 107 12.09 -1.32 19.85
CA CYS A 107 11.27 -0.22 20.34
C CYS A 107 9.98 -0.69 21.04
N VAL A 108 9.43 -1.84 20.66
CA VAL A 108 8.30 -2.47 21.36
C VAL A 108 8.78 -3.10 22.66
N MET A 109 9.87 -3.88 22.61
CA MET A 109 10.40 -4.60 23.78
C MET A 109 10.81 -3.70 24.94
N VAL A 110 11.29 -2.49 24.65
CA VAL A 110 11.78 -1.55 25.68
C VAL A 110 10.68 -0.63 26.23
N CYS A 111 9.47 -0.63 25.66
CA CYS A 111 8.44 0.34 26.02
C CYS A 111 7.84 0.03 27.41
N PRO A 112 8.07 0.88 28.44
CA PRO A 112 7.63 0.58 29.80
C PRO A 112 6.11 0.69 30.00
N THR A 113 5.44 1.47 29.16
CA THR A 113 4.00 1.73 29.26
C THR A 113 3.17 0.73 28.46
N GLY A 114 3.78 -0.09 27.60
CA GLY A 114 3.09 -0.97 26.68
C GLY A 114 2.35 -0.25 25.53
N ALA A 115 2.62 1.05 25.32
CA ALA A 115 1.99 1.81 24.24
C ALA A 115 2.51 1.41 22.85
N ALA A 116 3.77 0.96 22.77
CA ALA A 116 4.31 0.37 21.55
C ALA A 116 3.97 -1.13 21.53
N GLY A 117 3.38 -1.59 20.42
CA GLY A 117 2.99 -2.97 20.24
C GLY A 117 3.01 -3.37 18.77
N PHE A 118 2.95 -4.67 18.50
CA PHE A 118 2.76 -5.20 17.16
C PHE A 118 1.28 -5.11 16.77
N VAL A 119 1.02 -4.79 15.51
CA VAL A 119 -0.33 -4.84 14.95
C VAL A 119 -0.67 -6.33 14.72
N ALA A 120 -1.75 -6.79 15.34
CA ALA A 120 -2.29 -8.14 15.18
C ALA A 120 -3.08 -8.29 13.88
#